data_AF-A0A3A4SAI3-F1
#
_entry.id   AF-A0A3A4SAI3-F1
#
_cell.length_a   1.000
_cell.length_b   1.000
_cell.length_c   1.000
_cell.angle_alpha   90.00
_cell.angle_beta   90.00
_cell.angle_gamma   90.00
#
_symmetry.space_group_name_H-M   'P 1'
#
loop_
_entity.id
_entity.type
_entity.pdbx_description
1 polymer ?
#
loop_
_entity_poly.entity_id
_entity_poly.type
_entity_poly.pdbx_seq_one_letter_code
_entity_poly.pdbx_strand_id
1 'polypeptide(L)'
;MRRVLTDKNKNRLYLRFSKMTDEEMADEVVEIANAVKGLKPGFTCLTELRGMTAPTEKEKRMARLVMEYLSMMGVSKVVRVGTESAFELLDQNSREVGSYSALHAQTIEEAESLLDQLPHRR
;
A
#
# COMPACT_ATOMS: atom_id res chain seq x y z
N MET A 1 5.64 -10.58 -9.18
CA MET A 1 4.56 -10.47 -8.18
C MET A 1 3.31 -9.97 -8.87
N ARG A 2 2.12 -10.46 -8.49
CA ARG A 2 0.85 -9.86 -8.93
C ARG A 2 0.70 -8.46 -8.34
N ARG A 3 -0.21 -7.63 -8.88
CA ARG A 3 -0.41 -6.25 -8.39
C ARG A 3 -0.96 -6.24 -6.96
N VAL A 4 -1.89 -7.14 -6.65
CA VAL A 4 -2.38 -7.39 -5.29
C VAL A 4 -2.00 -8.80 -4.85
N LEU A 5 -1.50 -8.95 -3.63
CA LEU A 5 -1.25 -10.24 -3.00
C LEU A 5 -1.46 -10.12 -1.48
N THR A 6 -1.87 -11.21 -0.84
CA THR A 6 -1.99 -11.27 0.62
C THR A 6 -1.23 -12.46 1.18
N ASP A 7 -0.57 -12.26 2.32
CA ASP A 7 -0.07 -13.32 3.17
C ASP A 7 -0.88 -13.33 4.48
N LYS A 8 -1.70 -14.38 4.65
CA LYS A 8 -2.55 -14.54 5.83
C LYS A 8 -1.77 -14.95 7.08
N ASN A 9 -0.60 -15.59 6.91
CA ASN A 9 0.24 -15.99 8.04
C ASN A 9 0.93 -14.76 8.64
N LYS A 10 1.43 -13.87 7.78
CA LYS A 10 2.01 -12.58 8.20
C LYS A 10 0.97 -11.49 8.49
N ASN A 11 -0.29 -11.75 8.17
CA ASN A 11 -1.37 -10.77 8.16
C ASN A 11 -0.94 -9.50 7.37
N ARG A 12 -0.52 -9.70 6.12
CA ARG A 12 0.10 -8.68 5.27
C ARG A 12 -0.55 -8.56 3.90
N LEU A 13 -0.76 -7.32 3.46
CA LEU A 13 -1.11 -6.94 2.10
C LEU A 13 0.14 -6.51 1.34
N TYR A 14 0.23 -6.92 0.07
CA TYR A 14 1.25 -6.49 -0.86
C TYR A 14 0.58 -5.82 -2.05
N LEU A 15 0.99 -4.59 -2.32
CA LEU A 15 0.53 -3.79 -3.45
C LEU A 15 1.72 -3.46 -4.34
N ARG A 16 1.54 -3.55 -5.66
CA ARG A 16 2.51 -3.08 -6.64
C ARG A 16 1.83 -2.10 -7.58
N PHE A 17 2.20 -0.83 -7.45
CA PHE A 17 1.76 0.21 -8.35
C PHE A 17 2.54 0.15 -9.65
N SER A 18 1.82 0.12 -10.76
CA SER A 18 2.34 0.16 -12.12
C SER A 18 1.39 0.98 -12.95
N LYS A 19 1.81 1.41 -14.15
CA LYS A 19 0.92 2.10 -15.08
C LYS A 19 -0.31 1.23 -15.36
N MET A 20 -1.49 1.82 -15.23
CA MET A 20 -2.77 1.14 -15.42
C MET A 20 -3.63 1.92 -16.42
N THR A 21 -4.43 1.19 -17.19
CA THR A 21 -5.55 1.77 -17.94
C THR A 21 -6.71 2.10 -17.01
N ASP A 22 -7.67 2.85 -17.52
CA ASP A 22 -8.87 3.23 -16.77
C ASP A 22 -9.70 2.04 -16.29
N GLU A 23 -9.77 0.98 -17.11
CA GLU A 23 -10.46 -0.27 -16.78
C GLU A 23 -9.71 -1.03 -15.69
N GLU A 24 -8.38 -1.14 -15.82
CA GLU A 24 -7.52 -1.81 -14.83
C GLU A 24 -7.61 -1.16 -13.45
N MET A 25 -7.78 0.17 -13.38
CA MET A 25 -7.90 0.86 -12.09
C MET A 25 -9.15 0.46 -11.30
N ALA A 26 -10.28 0.22 -11.98
CA ALA A 26 -11.51 -0.19 -11.30
C ALA A 26 -11.40 -1.62 -10.76
N ASP A 27 -10.85 -2.52 -11.57
CA ASP A 27 -10.61 -3.91 -11.19
C ASP A 27 -9.61 -4.01 -10.02
N GLU A 28 -8.55 -3.21 -10.04
CA GLU A 28 -7.55 -3.16 -8.97
C GLU A 28 -8.18 -2.79 -7.62
N VAL A 29 -9.06 -1.79 -7.57
CA VAL A 29 -9.75 -1.40 -6.34
C VAL A 29 -10.61 -2.55 -5.80
N VAL A 30 -11.31 -3.27 -6.67
CA VAL A 30 -12.12 -4.44 -6.29
C VAL A 30 -11.22 -5.58 -5.79
N GLU A 31 -10.08 -5.81 -6.44
CA GLU A 31 -9.11 -6.83 -6.03
C GLU A 31 -8.53 -6.52 -4.65
N ILE A 32 -8.12 -5.27 -4.40
CA ILE A 32 -7.66 -4.80 -3.09
C ILE A 32 -8.74 -4.99 -2.03
N ALA A 33 -9.98 -4.59 -2.32
CA ALA A 33 -11.08 -4.73 -1.38
C ALA A 33 -11.32 -6.19 -1.00
N ASN A 34 -11.28 -7.10 -1.97
CA ASN A 34 -11.45 -8.53 -1.73
C ASN A 34 -10.26 -9.17 -1.01
N ALA A 35 -9.04 -8.75 -1.34
CA ALA A 35 -7.82 -9.18 -0.66
C ALA A 35 -7.87 -8.84 0.84
N VAL A 36 -8.24 -7.59 1.18
CA VAL A 36 -8.27 -7.11 2.56
C VAL A 36 -9.31 -7.81 3.42
N LYS A 37 -10.45 -8.26 2.85
CA LYS A 37 -11.46 -9.06 3.59
C LYS A 37 -10.88 -10.35 4.18
N GLY A 38 -9.80 -10.87 3.61
CA GLY A 38 -9.11 -12.07 4.09
C GLY A 38 -8.10 -11.82 5.21
N LEU A 39 -7.87 -10.55 5.59
CA LEU A 39 -6.89 -10.14 6.60
C LEU A 39 -7.61 -9.72 7.90
N LYS A 40 -6.91 -9.84 9.02
CA LYS A 40 -7.40 -9.37 10.33
C LYS A 40 -7.06 -7.89 10.49
N PRO A 41 -7.89 -7.10 11.20
CA PRO A 41 -7.50 -5.75 11.62
C PRO A 41 -6.13 -5.76 12.30
N GLY A 42 -5.36 -4.70 12.10
CA GLY A 42 -3.95 -4.62 12.48
C GLY A 42 -2.98 -5.16 11.42
N PHE A 43 -3.46 -5.52 10.22
CA PHE A 43 -2.62 -6.00 9.13
C PHE A 43 -1.57 -4.98 8.70
N THR A 44 -0.49 -5.46 8.12
CA THR A 44 0.59 -4.62 7.58
C THR A 44 0.47 -4.51 6.06
N CYS A 45 1.00 -3.45 5.46
CA CYS A 45 1.01 -3.28 4.01
C CYS A 45 2.42 -2.99 3.50
N LEU A 46 2.84 -3.71 2.46
CA LEU A 46 4.01 -3.37 1.66
C LEU A 46 3.54 -2.81 0.33
N THR A 47 3.99 -1.62 -0.03
CA THR A 47 3.66 -0.99 -1.31
C THR A 47 4.93 -0.85 -2.15
N GLU A 48 4.98 -1.52 -3.28
CA GLU A 48 6.04 -1.40 -4.26
C GLU A 48 5.68 -0.32 -5.30
N LEU A 49 6.55 0.67 -5.42
CA LEU A 49 6.40 1.85 -6.27
C LEU A 49 7.43 1.88 -7.41
N ARG A 50 8.28 0.86 -7.49
CA ARG A 50 9.31 0.75 -8.54
C ARG A 50 8.62 0.64 -9.90
N GLY A 51 8.82 1.66 -10.74
CA GLY A 51 8.16 1.77 -12.05
C GLY A 51 7.01 2.77 -12.10
N MET A 52 6.69 3.44 -10.98
CA MET A 52 5.84 4.62 -11.05
C MET A 52 6.54 5.75 -11.80
N THR A 53 5.83 6.33 -12.76
CA THR A 53 6.15 7.62 -13.37
C THR A 53 5.29 8.70 -12.74
N ALA A 54 5.36 9.95 -13.20
CA ALA A 54 4.49 11.02 -12.73
C ALA A 54 3.01 10.59 -12.90
N PRO A 55 2.27 10.32 -11.81
CA PRO A 55 0.93 9.79 -11.92
C PRO A 55 -0.05 10.89 -12.31
N THR A 56 -1.04 10.49 -13.08
CA THR A 56 -2.20 11.32 -13.43
C THR A 56 -3.01 11.68 -12.19
N GLU A 57 -3.81 12.74 -12.27
CA GLU A 57 -4.73 13.11 -11.18
C GLU A 57 -5.71 11.99 -10.82
N LYS A 58 -6.07 11.16 -11.80
CA LYS A 58 -6.96 10.01 -11.57
C LYS A 58 -6.26 8.92 -10.75
N GLU A 59 -5.02 8.58 -11.08
CA GLU A 59 -4.21 7.64 -10.29
C GLU A 59 -3.96 8.15 -8.87
N LYS A 60 -3.72 9.45 -8.69
CA LYS A 60 -3.60 10.07 -7.35
C LYS A 60 -4.89 9.93 -6.53
N ARG A 61 -6.05 10.20 -7.12
CA ARG A 61 -7.35 10.05 -6.46
C ARG A 61 -7.61 8.58 -6.08
N MET A 62 -7.29 7.65 -6.96
CA MET A 62 -7.45 6.22 -6.69
C MET A 62 -6.50 5.77 -5.56
N ALA A 63 -5.23 6.18 -5.57
CA ALA A 63 -4.31 5.92 -4.48
C ALA A 63 -4.86 6.44 -3.14
N ARG A 64 -5.41 7.66 -3.12
CA ARG A 64 -6.07 8.24 -1.94
C ARG A 64 -7.24 7.39 -1.43
N LEU A 65 -8.14 6.96 -2.31
CA LEU A 65 -9.28 6.09 -1.95
C LEU A 65 -8.81 4.75 -1.38
N VAL A 66 -7.76 4.15 -1.96
CA VAL A 66 -7.17 2.92 -1.43
C VAL A 66 -6.61 3.17 -0.03
N MET A 67 -5.87 4.26 0.20
CA MET A 67 -5.33 4.58 1.52
C MET A 67 -6.42 4.79 2.58
N GLU A 68 -7.49 5.50 2.24
CA GLU A 68 -8.69 5.67 3.08
C GLU A 68 -9.27 4.32 3.46
N TYR A 69 -9.52 3.47 2.47
CA TYR A 69 -10.07 2.15 2.68
C TYR A 69 -9.18 1.28 3.57
N LEU A 70 -7.86 1.23 3.31
CA LEU A 70 -6.93 0.47 4.15
C LEU A 70 -6.91 0.97 5.60
N SER A 71 -6.99 2.28 5.80
CA SER A 71 -7.10 2.89 7.14
C SER A 71 -8.39 2.47 7.84
N MET A 72 -9.54 2.52 7.16
CA MET A 72 -10.83 2.05 7.69
C MET A 72 -10.83 0.56 8.05
N MET A 73 -10.12 -0.26 7.26
CA MET A 73 -10.00 -1.69 7.50
C MET A 73 -8.96 -2.04 8.59
N GLY A 74 -8.28 -1.04 9.13
CA GLY A 74 -7.37 -1.20 10.27
C GLY A 74 -5.94 -1.60 9.88
N VAL A 75 -5.41 -1.10 8.75
CA VAL A 75 -3.97 -1.21 8.48
C VAL A 75 -3.18 -0.57 9.62
N SER A 76 -2.25 -1.31 10.20
CA SER A 76 -1.46 -0.81 11.34
C SER A 76 -0.21 -0.06 10.88
N LYS A 77 0.45 -0.56 9.82
CA LYS A 77 1.75 -0.09 9.35
C LYS A 77 1.88 -0.30 7.86
N VAL A 78 2.56 0.65 7.20
CA VAL A 78 2.83 0.60 5.77
C VAL A 78 4.32 0.81 5.53
N VAL A 79 4.94 0.01 4.66
CA VAL A 79 6.29 0.26 4.14
C VAL A 79 6.23 0.40 2.63
N ARG A 80 6.90 1.42 2.10
CA ARG A 80 6.99 1.72 0.67
C ARG A 80 8.36 1.37 0.13
N VAL A 81 8.41 0.67 -1.00
CA VAL A 81 9.63 0.29 -1.70
C VAL A 81 9.71 1.06 -3.01
N GLY A 82 10.72 1.89 -3.19
CA GLY A 82 10.79 2.79 -4.35
C GLY A 82 11.87 3.85 -4.23
N THR A 83 11.67 4.96 -4.95
CA THR A 83 12.54 6.14 -4.93
C THR A 83 11.94 7.22 -4.03
N GLU A 84 12.78 8.13 -3.53
CA GLU A 84 12.37 9.26 -2.69
C GLU A 84 11.24 10.09 -3.31
N SER A 85 11.33 10.38 -4.61
CA SER A 85 10.29 11.09 -5.36
C SER A 85 8.92 10.39 -5.37
N ALA A 86 8.89 9.05 -5.36
CA ALA A 86 7.65 8.28 -5.30
C ALA A 86 7.07 8.26 -3.88
N PHE A 87 7.95 8.32 -2.87
CA PHE A 87 7.55 8.38 -1.47
C PHE A 87 6.88 9.69 -1.13
N GLU A 88 7.47 10.83 -1.50
CA GLU A 88 6.95 12.16 -1.17
C GLU A 88 5.50 12.35 -1.64
N LEU A 89 5.18 11.91 -2.86
CA LEU A 89 3.84 12.00 -3.41
C LEU A 89 2.80 11.24 -2.56
N LEU A 90 3.12 10.02 -2.16
CA LEU A 90 2.19 9.18 -1.41
C LEU A 90 2.20 9.51 0.09
N ASP A 91 3.28 10.07 0.61
CA ASP A 91 3.37 10.57 1.99
C ASP A 91 2.50 11.81 2.18
N GLN A 92 2.47 12.74 1.21
CA GLN A 92 1.52 13.86 1.20
C GLN A 92 0.08 13.34 1.29
N ASN A 93 -0.28 12.37 0.44
CA ASN A 93 -1.60 11.74 0.46
C ASN A 93 -1.87 10.94 1.74
N SER A 94 -0.88 10.30 2.36
CA SER A 94 -1.11 9.58 3.63
C SER A 94 -1.31 10.52 4.80
N ARG A 95 -0.64 11.66 4.85
CA ARG A 95 -0.82 12.64 5.93
C ARG A 95 -2.17 13.34 5.88
N GLU A 96 -2.69 13.56 4.68
CA GLU A 96 -4.00 14.21 4.51
C GLU A 96 -5.17 13.28 4.85
N VAL A 97 -4.96 11.96 4.86
CA VAL A 97 -6.07 11.02 4.69
C VAL A 97 -5.96 9.73 5.50
N GLY A 98 -4.75 9.27 5.78
CA GLY A 98 -4.48 8.07 6.57
C GLY A 98 -4.14 8.41 8.02
N SER A 99 -4.69 7.64 8.96
CA SER A 99 -4.24 7.65 10.36
C SER A 99 -2.91 6.92 10.59
N TYR A 100 -2.21 6.53 9.51
CA TYR A 100 -0.98 5.77 9.54
C TYR A 100 0.19 6.51 8.90
N SER A 101 1.39 6.33 9.45
CA SER A 101 2.65 6.75 8.83
C SER A 101 3.20 5.61 7.99
N ALA A 102 3.75 5.92 6.81
CA ALA A 102 4.52 4.97 6.03
C ALA A 102 6.02 5.08 6.38
N LEU A 103 6.72 3.95 6.41
CA LEU A 103 8.18 3.92 6.34
C LEU A 103 8.61 3.67 4.91
N HIS A 104 9.87 3.97 4.60
CA HIS A 104 10.45 3.77 3.29
C HIS A 104 11.57 2.73 3.36
N ALA A 105 11.73 1.98 2.28
CA ALA A 105 12.78 0.99 2.10
C ALA A 105 13.24 1.01 0.64
N GLN A 106 14.48 0.61 0.38
CA GLN A 106 15.03 0.52 -0.97
C GLN A 106 14.75 -0.83 -1.62
N THR A 107 14.58 -1.88 -0.80
CA THR A 107 14.33 -3.25 -1.27
C THR A 107 13.09 -3.87 -0.61
N ILE A 108 12.56 -4.93 -1.22
CA ILE A 108 11.42 -5.67 -0.64
C ILE A 108 11.86 -6.39 0.64
N GLU A 109 13.08 -6.92 0.64
CA GLU A 109 13.66 -7.64 1.77
C GLU A 109 13.82 -6.72 2.99
N GLU A 110 14.26 -5.49 2.78
CA GLU A 110 14.32 -4.47 3.83
C GLU A 110 12.92 -4.12 4.34
N ALA A 111 11.95 -3.92 3.45
CA ALA A 111 10.58 -3.62 3.83
C ALA A 111 9.91 -4.74 4.61
N GLU A 112 10.14 -6.00 4.21
CA GLU A 112 9.70 -7.19 4.93
C GLU A 112 10.28 -7.21 6.35
N SER A 113 11.59 -7.00 6.47
CA SER A 113 12.29 -6.97 7.76
C SER A 113 11.75 -5.87 8.67
N LEU A 114 11.53 -4.67 8.14
CA LEU A 114 10.92 -3.56 8.89
C LEU A 114 9.53 -3.93 9.40
N LEU A 115 8.68 -4.51 8.56
CA LEU A 115 7.32 -4.91 8.97
C LEU A 115 7.31 -6.07 9.98
N ASP A 116 8.27 -6.99 9.91
CA ASP A 116 8.39 -8.14 10.81
C ASP A 116 8.91 -7.75 12.21
N GLN A 117 9.80 -6.75 12.29
CA GLN A 117 10.35 -6.25 13.57
C GLN A 117 9.38 -5.35 14.35
N LEU A 118 8.35 -4.88 13.68
CA LEU A 118 7.51 -3.79 14.16
C LEU A 118 6.36 -4.34 15.03
N PRO A 119 6.30 -4.05 16.34
CA PRO A 119 5.29 -4.62 17.24
C PRO A 119 3.87 -4.27 16.77
N HIS A 120 2.99 -5.26 16.61
CA HIS A 120 1.60 -5.02 16.25
C HIS A 120 0.99 -4.04 17.28
N ARG A 121 0.50 -2.89 16.83
CA ARG A 121 -0.26 -1.99 17.71
C ARG A 121 -1.52 -2.76 18.12
N ARG A 122 -1.64 -3.04 19.42
CA ARG A 122 -2.82 -3.65 20.04
C ARG A 122 -4.01 -2.72 19.96
#